data_AF-A0A497S3L8-F1
#
_entry.id   AF-A0A497S3L8-F1
#
_cell.length_a   1.000
_cell.length_b   1.000
_cell.length_c   1.000
_cell.angle_alpha   90.00
_cell.angle_beta   90.00
_cell.angle_gamma   90.00
#
_symmetry.space_group_name_H-M   'P 1'
#
loop_
_entity.id
_entity.type
_entity.pdbx_description
1 polymer ?
#
loop_
_entity_poly.entity_id
_entity_poly.type
_entity_poly.pdbx_seq_one_letter_code
_entity_poly.pdbx_strand_id
1 'polypeptide(L)'
;MLSNDENNFNAPGFRAYLQRLEWKRLLVWERESWEELKSCTGSPILLNIDELPMSDVLNDATVVAATAQDLTSSDAAISIYRYDLEDSKPINVDINNVWEDLPSYYIFEDIVAESSINIDENLIETLNRFIFITKAEKGSGHWLDYDELPYIAQIVIDELDLDSTSRDFSND
;
A
#
# COMPACT_ATOMS: atom_id res chain seq x y z
N MET A 1 -10.55 12.80 -3.51
CA MET A 1 -11.31 13.43 -2.40
C MET A 1 -10.90 12.64 -1.19
N LEU A 2 -10.02 13.18 -0.34
CA LEU A 2 -9.48 12.46 0.82
C LEU A 2 -10.62 11.76 1.55
N SER A 3 -10.51 10.44 1.76
CA SER A 3 -11.54 9.71 2.50
C SER A 3 -11.77 10.43 3.83
N ASN A 4 -13.03 10.53 4.26
CA ASN A 4 -13.42 11.24 5.48
C ASN A 4 -12.73 10.70 6.75
N ASP A 5 -11.94 9.62 6.63
CA ASP A 5 -11.33 8.88 7.71
C ASP A 5 -10.11 9.60 8.30
N GLU A 6 -9.37 10.39 7.50
CA GLU A 6 -8.22 11.15 8.03
C GLU A 6 -8.63 12.17 9.12
N ASN A 7 -9.87 12.67 9.06
CA ASN A 7 -10.42 13.60 10.05
C ASN A 7 -10.89 12.91 11.33
N ASN A 8 -11.06 11.59 11.31
CA ASN A 8 -11.50 10.79 12.47
C ASN A 8 -10.32 10.22 13.27
N PHE A 9 -9.08 10.45 12.84
CA PHE A 9 -7.89 10.00 13.55
C PHE A 9 -7.62 10.88 14.78
N ASN A 10 -7.99 10.41 15.97
CA ASN A 10 -7.95 11.20 17.19
C ASN A 10 -6.62 11.10 17.96
N ALA A 11 -5.47 11.01 17.28
CA ALA A 11 -4.15 10.99 17.94
C ALA A 11 -3.07 11.78 17.17
N PRO A 12 -3.25 13.08 16.90
CA PRO A 12 -2.42 13.84 15.96
C PRO A 12 -0.92 13.82 16.30
N GLY A 13 -0.54 13.85 17.59
CA GLY A 13 0.87 13.75 18.02
C GLY A 13 1.52 12.42 17.67
N PHE A 14 0.77 11.31 17.82
CA PHE A 14 1.19 9.98 17.42
C PHE A 14 1.43 9.89 15.92
N ARG A 15 0.46 10.34 15.12
CA ARG A 15 0.56 10.35 13.65
C ARG A 15 1.74 11.17 13.18
N ALA A 16 1.93 12.37 13.73
CA ALA A 16 3.04 13.25 13.37
C ALA A 16 4.40 12.60 13.70
N TYR A 17 4.51 11.92 14.85
CA TYR A 17 5.73 11.22 15.21
C TYR A 17 6.00 10.02 14.28
N LEU A 18 5.00 9.18 13.98
CA LEU A 18 5.16 8.07 13.04
C LEU A 18 5.61 8.54 11.65
N GLN A 19 5.00 9.61 11.14
CA GLN A 19 5.41 10.22 9.86
C GLN A 19 6.87 10.69 9.90
N ARG A 20 7.30 11.27 11.02
CA ARG A 20 8.68 11.70 11.21
C ARG A 20 9.66 10.53 11.31
N LEU A 21 9.28 9.46 12.01
CA LEU A 21 10.10 8.26 12.17
C LEU A 21 10.39 7.61 10.81
N GLU A 22 9.35 7.50 9.98
CA GLU A 22 9.43 6.87 8.67
C GLU A 22 10.02 7.79 7.59
N TRP A 23 10.15 9.10 7.87
CA TRP A 23 10.50 10.14 6.88
C TRP A 23 9.65 10.08 5.61
N LYS A 24 8.42 9.59 5.73
CA LYS A 24 7.51 9.27 4.63
C LYS A 24 6.09 9.66 4.97
N ARG A 25 5.26 9.77 3.93
CA ARG A 25 3.82 9.94 4.11
C ARG A 25 3.24 8.67 4.76
N LEU A 26 2.64 8.86 5.93
CA LEU A 26 1.82 7.84 6.59
C LEU A 26 0.39 7.98 6.10
N LEU A 27 -0.14 6.92 5.50
CA LEU A 27 -1.55 6.79 5.18
C LEU A 27 -2.24 6.02 6.30
N VAL A 28 -3.52 6.30 6.49
CA VAL A 28 -4.37 5.69 7.52
C VAL A 28 -5.56 5.07 6.81
N TRP A 29 -5.95 3.87 7.20
CA TRP A 29 -7.09 3.16 6.62
C TRP A 29 -7.88 2.46 7.71
N GLU A 30 -9.21 2.35 7.55
CA GLU A 30 -10.05 1.63 8.51
C GLU A 30 -9.70 0.14 8.50
N ARG A 31 -9.52 -0.42 9.69
CA ARG A 31 -9.17 -1.82 9.86
C ARG A 31 -10.26 -2.73 9.32
N GLU A 32 -11.53 -2.38 9.51
CA GLU A 32 -12.65 -3.18 9.01
C GLU A 32 -12.57 -3.37 7.49
N SER A 33 -12.37 -2.28 6.73
CA SER A 33 -12.19 -2.35 5.28
C SER A 33 -10.98 -3.18 4.87
N TRP A 34 -9.88 -3.09 5.62
CA TRP A 34 -8.69 -3.90 5.37
C TRP A 34 -8.91 -5.39 5.64
N GLU A 35 -9.59 -5.74 6.74
CA GLU A 35 -9.88 -7.13 7.09
C GLU A 35 -10.86 -7.79 6.11
N GLU A 36 -11.80 -7.03 5.55
CA GLU A 36 -12.68 -7.49 4.48
C GLU A 36 -11.87 -7.99 3.27
N LEU A 37 -10.79 -7.27 2.91
CA LEU A 37 -9.89 -7.66 1.82
C LEU A 37 -9.05 -8.89 2.18
N LYS A 38 -8.51 -8.96 3.40
CA LYS A 38 -7.68 -10.10 3.86
C LYS A 38 -8.41 -11.44 3.89
N SER A 39 -9.74 -11.45 4.02
CA SER A 39 -10.53 -12.68 4.19
C SER A 39 -10.37 -13.71 3.05
N CYS A 40 -9.74 -13.32 1.93
CA CYS A 40 -9.34 -14.16 0.81
C CYS A 40 -7.88 -14.69 0.95
N THR A 41 -7.62 -15.62 1.86
CA THR A 41 -6.24 -16.02 2.22
C THR A 41 -5.54 -16.96 1.22
N GLY A 42 -4.23 -16.72 1.00
CA GLY A 42 -3.25 -17.66 0.42
C GLY A 42 -2.60 -17.25 -0.91
N SER A 43 -3.07 -16.20 -1.57
CA SER A 43 -2.49 -15.69 -2.83
C SER A 43 -2.73 -14.19 -2.95
N PRO A 44 -1.89 -13.44 -3.69
CA PRO A 44 -2.14 -12.04 -3.97
C PRO A 44 -3.55 -11.85 -4.54
N ILE A 45 -4.32 -10.94 -3.94
CA ILE A 45 -5.66 -10.59 -4.40
C ILE A 45 -5.62 -9.30 -5.18
N LEU A 46 -6.47 -9.16 -6.20
CA LEU A 46 -6.60 -7.89 -6.91
C LEU A 46 -7.42 -6.90 -6.07
N LEU A 47 -6.89 -5.69 -5.92
CA LEU A 47 -7.55 -4.60 -5.21
C LEU A 47 -8.12 -3.59 -6.21
N ASN A 48 -9.30 -3.05 -5.89
CA ASN A 48 -9.81 -1.87 -6.56
C ASN A 48 -8.99 -0.65 -6.10
N ILE A 49 -8.28 -0.02 -7.04
CA ILE A 49 -7.40 1.12 -6.75
C ILE A 49 -8.17 2.31 -6.20
N ASP A 50 -9.42 2.51 -6.63
CA ASP A 50 -10.27 3.62 -6.21
C ASP A 50 -10.65 3.54 -4.73
N GLU A 51 -10.62 2.34 -4.16
CA GLU A 51 -10.93 2.08 -2.75
C GLU A 51 -9.69 2.21 -1.83
N LEU A 52 -8.49 2.35 -2.42
CA LEU A 52 -7.27 2.48 -1.65
C LEU A 52 -7.08 3.91 -1.12
N PRO A 53 -6.50 4.09 0.08
CA PRO A 53 -6.23 5.42 0.65
C PRO A 53 -5.19 6.21 -0.17
N MET A 54 -4.46 5.57 -1.09
CA MET A 54 -3.53 6.21 -2.02
C MET A 54 -4.11 6.54 -3.40
N SER A 55 -5.41 6.27 -3.65
CA SER A 55 -6.04 6.48 -4.97
C SER A 55 -5.77 7.87 -5.56
N ASP A 56 -5.87 8.92 -4.73
CA ASP A 56 -5.63 10.31 -5.16
C ASP A 56 -4.20 10.55 -5.70
N VAL A 57 -3.20 9.81 -5.20
CA VAL A 57 -1.77 9.93 -5.60
C VAL A 57 -1.48 9.13 -6.88
N LEU A 58 -2.36 8.20 -7.22
CA LEU A 58 -2.17 7.27 -8.33
C LEU A 58 -2.70 7.80 -9.66
N ASN A 59 -3.43 8.93 -9.66
CA ASN A 59 -4.02 9.53 -10.86
C ASN A 59 -3.00 9.94 -11.95
N ASP A 60 -1.74 10.17 -11.60
CA ASP A 60 -0.70 10.63 -12.53
C ASP A 60 0.04 9.47 -13.24
N ALA A 61 -0.22 8.21 -12.85
CA ALA A 61 0.44 7.04 -13.42
C ALA A 61 -0.59 6.05 -13.97
N THR A 62 -0.24 5.34 -15.04
CA THR A 62 -1.03 4.20 -15.51
C THR A 62 -0.88 3.05 -14.52
N VAL A 63 -1.71 3.04 -13.48
CA VAL A 63 -1.79 1.91 -12.56
C VAL A 63 -2.53 0.78 -13.25
N VAL A 64 -1.90 -0.39 -13.28
CA VAL A 64 -2.42 -1.56 -13.99
C VAL A 64 -2.98 -2.59 -13.04
N ALA A 65 -2.43 -2.71 -11.83
CA ALA A 65 -2.95 -3.61 -10.82
C ALA A 65 -2.51 -3.16 -9.42
N ALA A 66 -3.27 -3.54 -8.40
CA ALA A 66 -2.85 -3.46 -7.01
C ALA A 66 -3.14 -4.79 -6.33
N THR A 67 -2.24 -5.25 -5.46
CA THR A 67 -2.40 -6.52 -4.76
C THR A 67 -2.08 -6.41 -3.28
N ALA A 68 -2.88 -7.04 -2.42
CA ALA A 68 -2.53 -7.27 -1.03
C ALA A 68 -1.90 -8.67 -0.88
N GLN A 69 -0.84 -8.78 -0.08
CA GLN A 69 -0.19 -10.05 0.25
C GLN A 69 0.42 -10.02 1.65
N ASP A 70 0.44 -11.18 2.30
CA ASP A 70 1.24 -11.41 3.50
C ASP A 70 2.70 -11.61 3.10
N LEU A 71 3.61 -10.78 3.65
CA LEU A 71 5.06 -10.96 3.49
C LEU A 71 5.60 -12.00 4.48
N THR A 72 5.06 -12.01 5.70
CA THR A 72 5.37 -12.98 6.76
C THR A 72 4.08 -13.33 7.52
N SER A 73 4.16 -14.16 8.56
CA SER A 73 2.99 -14.43 9.42
C SER A 73 2.49 -13.21 10.21
N SER A 74 3.24 -12.11 10.22
CA SER A 74 2.93 -10.88 10.97
C SER A 74 3.01 -9.59 10.14
N ASP A 75 3.46 -9.68 8.89
CA ASP A 75 3.67 -8.53 8.04
C ASP A 75 2.82 -8.66 6.79
N ALA A 76 2.04 -7.63 6.50
CA ALA A 76 1.28 -7.51 5.26
C ALA A 76 1.77 -6.34 4.43
N ALA A 77 1.58 -6.43 3.11
CA ALA A 77 1.94 -5.38 2.18
C ALA A 77 0.92 -5.23 1.06
N ILE A 78 0.84 -4.01 0.55
CA ILE A 78 0.09 -3.65 -0.66
C ILE A 78 1.10 -3.29 -1.75
N SER A 79 1.14 -4.09 -2.80
CA SER A 79 1.93 -3.86 -4.00
C SER A 79 1.08 -3.15 -5.05
N ILE A 80 1.58 -2.07 -5.63
CA ILE A 80 0.92 -1.32 -6.70
C ILE A 80 1.79 -1.41 -7.94
N TYR A 81 1.26 -2.03 -8.99
CA TYR A 81 1.91 -2.20 -10.29
C TYR A 81 1.50 -1.06 -11.21
N ARG A 82 2.50 -0.39 -11.78
CA ARG A 82 2.35 0.76 -12.67
C ARG A 82 3.10 0.47 -13.96
N TYR A 83 2.53 0.88 -15.08
CA TYR A 83 3.16 0.76 -16.39
C TYR A 83 3.81 2.09 -16.77
N ASP A 84 5.11 2.06 -17.09
CA ASP A 84 5.91 3.22 -17.48
C ASP A 84 6.80 2.86 -18.68
N LEU A 85 6.51 3.44 -19.84
CA LEU A 85 7.23 3.16 -21.09
C LEU A 85 8.63 3.81 -21.13
N GLU A 86 8.93 4.75 -20.24
CA GLU A 86 10.23 5.43 -20.23
C GLU A 86 11.30 4.62 -19.48
N ASP A 87 10.90 3.66 -18.67
CA ASP A 87 11.81 2.81 -17.89
C ASP A 87 12.34 1.62 -18.71
N SER A 88 13.55 1.16 -18.37
CA SER A 88 14.20 0.03 -19.06
C SER A 88 13.43 -1.28 -18.91
N LYS A 89 12.66 -1.42 -17.83
CA LYS A 89 11.63 -2.43 -17.65
C LYS A 89 10.31 -1.71 -17.44
N PRO A 90 9.26 -2.03 -18.20
CA PRO A 90 8.09 -1.16 -18.28
C PRO A 90 7.14 -1.27 -17.08
N ILE A 91 7.40 -2.18 -16.13
CA ILE A 91 6.50 -2.42 -14.99
C ILE A 91 7.21 -2.08 -13.69
N ASN A 92 6.65 -1.10 -12.99
CA ASN A 92 7.13 -0.61 -11.72
C ASN A 92 6.22 -1.11 -10.59
N VAL A 93 6.80 -1.69 -9.54
CA VAL A 93 6.06 -2.08 -8.33
C VAL A 93 6.40 -1.17 -7.15
N ASP A 94 5.38 -0.48 -6.64
CA ASP A 94 5.46 0.24 -5.37
C ASP A 94 4.93 -0.65 -4.25
N ILE A 95 5.81 -1.04 -3.33
CA ILE A 95 5.44 -1.82 -2.14
C ILE A 95 5.09 -0.86 -1.01
N ASN A 96 3.99 -1.11 -0.33
CA ASN A 96 3.55 -0.36 0.85
C ASN A 96 3.38 -1.31 2.02
N ASN A 97 4.11 -1.07 3.09
CA ASN A 97 4.04 -1.86 4.32
C ASN A 97 2.77 -1.52 5.07
N VAL A 98 2.07 -2.54 5.55
CA VAL A 98 0.86 -2.40 6.36
C VAL A 98 1.17 -2.76 7.80
N TRP A 99 0.92 -1.81 8.69
CA TRP A 99 1.13 -1.96 10.11
C TRP A 99 -0.21 -2.25 10.77
N GLU A 100 -0.52 -3.53 10.92
CA GLU A 100 -1.81 -3.99 11.43
C GLU A 100 -1.87 -3.95 12.94
N ASP A 101 -0.79 -4.26 13.66
CA ASP A 101 -0.82 -4.37 15.12
C ASP A 101 0.36 -3.63 15.74
N LEU A 102 0.35 -2.31 15.63
CA LEU A 102 1.45 -1.46 16.12
C LEU A 102 1.88 -1.77 17.56
N PRO A 103 0.96 -2.02 18.52
CA PRO A 103 1.33 -2.42 19.89
C PRO A 103 2.26 -3.63 20.00
N SER A 104 2.19 -4.57 19.06
CA SER A 104 3.05 -5.76 19.05
C SER A 104 4.45 -5.50 18.50
N TYR A 105 4.73 -4.32 17.93
CA TYR A 105 6.04 -3.97 17.40
C TYR A 105 6.99 -3.58 18.54
N TYR A 106 8.23 -4.04 18.48
CA TYR A 106 9.23 -3.79 19.53
C TYR A 106 9.54 -2.30 19.76
N ILE A 107 9.28 -1.44 18.77
CA ILE A 107 9.48 0.01 18.84
C ILE A 107 8.26 0.78 19.38
N PHE A 108 7.16 0.11 19.71
CA PHE A 108 5.92 0.78 20.07
C PHE A 108 6.07 1.68 21.30
N GLU A 109 6.75 1.19 22.35
CA GLU A 109 6.99 1.96 23.57
C GLU A 109 7.82 3.23 23.27
N ASP A 110 8.81 3.13 22.39
CA ASP A 110 9.61 4.29 21.95
C ASP A 110 8.77 5.29 21.16
N ILE A 111 7.88 4.80 20.28
CA ILE A 111 6.94 5.66 19.53
C ILE A 111 6.05 6.45 20.50
N VAL A 112 5.48 5.78 21.50
CA VAL A 112 4.61 6.42 22.50
C VAL A 112 5.40 7.45 23.32
N ALA A 113 6.57 7.07 23.83
CA ALA A 113 7.39 7.95 24.66
C ALA A 113 7.79 9.23 23.90
N GLU A 114 8.24 9.09 22.66
CA GLU A 114 8.74 10.20 21.85
C GLU A 114 7.63 11.05 21.21
N SER A 115 6.43 10.49 21.03
CA SER A 115 5.26 11.26 20.59
C SER A 115 4.65 12.12 21.69
N SER A 116 5.18 12.05 22.92
CA SER A 116 4.67 12.79 24.09
C SER A 116 3.18 12.56 24.36
N ILE A 117 2.68 11.36 24.02
CA ILE A 117 1.31 10.94 24.32
C ILE A 117 1.34 9.89 25.43
N ASN A 118 0.22 9.73 26.11
CA ASN A 118 0.02 8.62 27.04
C ASN A 118 -0.73 7.49 26.33
N ILE A 119 -0.50 6.25 26.79
CA ILE A 119 -1.35 5.13 26.43
C ILE A 119 -2.66 5.28 27.21
N ASP A 120 -3.68 5.84 26.54
CA ASP A 120 -5.02 6.01 27.08
C ASP A 120 -6.07 5.32 26.19
N GLU A 121 -7.33 5.36 26.62
CA GLU A 121 -8.45 4.73 25.89
C GLU A 121 -8.56 5.26 24.46
N ASN A 122 -8.24 6.53 24.25
CA ASN A 122 -8.35 7.17 22.94
C ASN A 122 -7.26 6.69 21.97
N LEU A 123 -6.01 6.54 22.42
CA LEU A 123 -4.96 5.92 21.62
C LEU A 123 -5.30 4.47 21.31
N ILE A 124 -5.76 3.70 22.30
CA ILE A 124 -6.13 2.29 22.12
C ILE A 124 -7.29 2.15 21.11
N GLU A 125 -8.33 2.97 21.22
CA GLU A 125 -9.45 2.99 20.27
C GLU A 125 -8.95 3.30 18.85
N THR A 126 -8.06 4.28 18.72
CA THR A 126 -7.45 4.66 17.44
C THR A 126 -6.66 3.51 16.82
N LEU A 127 -5.82 2.84 17.60
CA LEU A 127 -5.02 1.69 17.14
C LEU A 127 -5.89 0.49 16.77
N ASN A 128 -7.00 0.29 17.47
CA ASN A 128 -7.95 -0.79 17.14
C ASN A 128 -8.76 -0.47 15.88
N ARG A 129 -9.08 0.80 15.63
CA ARG A 129 -9.90 1.21 14.48
C ARG A 129 -9.14 1.29 13.17
N PHE A 130 -7.86 1.68 13.20
CA PHE A 130 -7.10 1.97 12.00
C PHE A 130 -5.87 1.09 11.84
N ILE A 131 -5.49 0.87 10.59
CA ILE A 131 -4.16 0.40 10.20
C ILE A 131 -3.35 1.57 9.62
N PHE A 132 -2.04 1.41 9.61
CA PHE A 132 -1.14 2.41 9.05
C PHE A 132 -0.38 1.86 7.86
N ILE A 133 -0.19 2.69 6.84
CA ILE A 133 0.46 2.26 5.60
C ILE A 133 1.61 3.22 5.30
N THR A 134 2.78 2.65 5.07
CA THR A 134 4.00 3.40 4.70
C THR A 134 4.59 2.86 3.41
N LYS A 135 5.09 3.75 2.55
CA LYS A 135 5.74 3.33 1.31
C LYS A 135 7.10 2.68 1.62
N ALA A 136 7.34 1.47 1.15
CA ALA A 136 8.65 0.84 1.27
C ALA A 136 9.69 1.57 0.41
N GLU A 137 10.97 1.41 0.72
CA GLU A 137 12.04 1.89 -0.17
C GLU A 137 12.06 1.08 -1.47
N LYS A 138 12.46 1.73 -2.57
CA LYS A 138 12.63 1.04 -3.85
C LYS A 138 13.81 0.07 -3.74
N GLY A 139 13.52 -1.23 -3.77
CA GLY A 139 14.54 -2.28 -3.81
C GLY A 139 14.94 -2.66 -5.24
N SER A 140 15.79 -3.67 -5.37
CA SER A 140 16.18 -4.24 -6.67
C SER A 140 15.02 -4.86 -7.45
N GLY A 141 13.94 -5.24 -6.75
CA GLY A 141 12.70 -5.76 -7.36
C GLY A 141 11.68 -4.67 -7.71
N HIS A 142 12.06 -3.38 -7.74
CA HIS A 142 11.14 -2.30 -8.09
C HIS A 142 10.74 -2.32 -9.57
N TRP A 143 11.68 -2.68 -10.44
CA TRP A 143 11.48 -2.79 -11.88
C TRP A 143 11.36 -4.27 -12.24
N LEU A 144 10.20 -4.64 -12.79
CA LEU A 144 9.85 -6.03 -13.09
C LEU A 144 9.67 -6.22 -14.59
N ASP A 145 10.16 -7.36 -15.07
CA ASP A 145 9.70 -7.96 -16.32
C ASP A 145 8.33 -8.60 -16.09
N TYR A 146 7.59 -8.80 -17.18
CA TYR A 146 6.22 -9.32 -17.10
C TYR A 146 6.14 -10.70 -16.41
N ASP A 147 7.12 -11.57 -16.66
CA ASP A 147 7.21 -12.91 -16.06
C ASP A 147 7.60 -12.91 -14.57
N GLU A 148 8.08 -11.77 -14.05
CA GLU A 148 8.39 -11.58 -12.63
C GLU A 148 7.13 -11.17 -11.81
N LEU A 149 6.01 -10.85 -12.48
CA LEU A 149 4.78 -10.44 -11.80
C LEU A 149 4.04 -11.61 -11.15
N PRO A 150 3.30 -11.36 -10.06
CA PRO A 150 2.33 -12.34 -9.57
C PRO A 150 1.30 -12.67 -10.65
N TYR A 151 0.88 -13.94 -10.71
CA TYR A 151 -0.09 -14.42 -11.70
C TYR A 151 -1.38 -13.59 -11.74
N ILE A 152 -1.88 -13.12 -10.59
CA ILE A 152 -3.08 -12.27 -10.55
C ILE A 152 -2.87 -10.91 -11.23
N ALA A 153 -1.67 -10.33 -11.12
CA ALA A 153 -1.34 -9.05 -11.75
C ALA A 153 -1.17 -9.23 -13.27
N GLN A 154 -0.60 -10.36 -13.70
CA GLN A 154 -0.51 -10.73 -15.11
C GLN A 154 -1.90 -10.80 -15.77
N ILE A 155 -2.87 -11.47 -15.12
CA ILE A 155 -4.25 -11.56 -15.63
C ILE A 155 -4.85 -10.18 -15.91
N VAL A 156 -4.70 -9.24 -14.98
CA VAL A 156 -5.28 -7.90 -15.12
C VAL A 156 -4.60 -7.11 -16.23
N ILE A 157 -3.28 -7.22 -16.32
CA ILE A 157 -2.50 -6.57 -17.37
C ILE A 157 -2.90 -7.11 -18.76
N ASP A 158 -3.15 -8.42 -18.87
CA ASP A 158 -3.62 -9.05 -20.11
C ASP A 158 -5.05 -8.60 -20.46
N GLU A 159 -5.94 -8.50 -19.48
CA GLU A 159 -7.33 -8.04 -19.68
C GLU A 159 -7.40 -6.56 -20.09
N LEU A 160 -6.45 -5.75 -19.64
CA LEU A 160 -6.31 -4.35 -20.05
C LEU A 160 -5.79 -4.19 -21.49
N ASP A 161 -5.49 -5.30 -22.19
CA ASP A 161 -5.06 -5.35 -23.60
C ASP A 161 -3.91 -4.39 -23.92
N LEU A 162 -2.96 -4.25 -22.99
CA LEU A 162 -1.73 -3.45 -23.22
C LEU A 162 -0.86 -4.04 -24.36
N ASP A 163 -1.19 -5.24 -24.86
CA ASP A 163 -0.51 -5.90 -25.98
C ASP A 163 -1.04 -5.49 -27.37
N SER A 164 -2.20 -4.80 -27.48
CA SER A 164 -2.73 -4.37 -28.78
C SER A 164 -2.13 -3.06 -29.31
N THR A 165 -1.47 -2.26 -28.47
CA THR A 165 -0.79 -1.02 -28.92
C THR A 165 0.69 -1.19 -29.33
N SER A 166 1.30 -2.35 -29.11
CA SER A 166 2.71 -2.60 -29.47
C SER A 166 2.90 -3.31 -30.82
N ARG A 167 1.82 -3.86 -31.42
CA ARG A 167 1.91 -4.67 -32.65
C ARG A 167 1.79 -3.89 -33.97
N ASP A 168 1.54 -2.58 -33.94
CA ASP A 168 1.32 -1.78 -35.15
C ASP A 168 2.53 -0.98 -35.67
N PHE A 169 3.74 -1.12 -35.09
CA PHE A 169 4.95 -0.41 -35.60
C PHE A 169 5.78 -1.20 -36.61
N SER A 170 5.18 -2.14 -37.35
CA SER A 170 5.87 -2.94 -38.38
C SER A 170 5.25 -2.86 -39.77
N ASN A 171 4.68 -1.71 -40.16
CA ASN A 171 4.39 -1.39 -41.56
C ASN A 171 4.41 0.13 -41.77
N ASP A 172 5.59 0.67 -42.07
CA ASP A 172 5.84 1.56 -43.22
C ASP A 172 7.34 1.81 -43.41
#